data_AF-A0A6A4KUK8-F1
#
_entry.id   AF-A0A6A4KUK8-F1
#
_cell.length_a   1.000
_cell.length_b   1.000
_cell.length_c   1.000
_cell.angle_alpha   90.00
_cell.angle_beta   90.00
_cell.angle_gamma   90.00
#
_symmetry.space_group_name_H-M   'P 1'
#
loop_
_entity.id
_entity.type
_entity.pdbx_description
1 polymer ?
#
loop_
_entity_poly.entity_id
_entity_poly.type
_entity_poly.pdbx_seq_one_letter_code
_entity_poly.pdbx_strand_id
1 'polypeptide(L)'
;MLLSLDSKPVFSNVFQQYELQSIRNDWSCDLIRFLPPLQTLTDALCKELGRDELKLQSKVLELCYSCNPSENWSVSSAPMHNKQSEKQSFDAVIMTAPLCNVKEMKFTMKGSPFLLNFLPEVSYLPLSVIITTFKKDSVRRPLQGFGVLVPSKEQQNGFKTLGTLFSSMMFPDRAPSDLHLYTTFVGGSRNKELAKASTYGNHRGGLSVGKAISSGCKAADLVISYLEYSSHDKMPNEKPC
;
A
#
# COMPACT_ATOMS: atom_id res chain seq x y z
N MET A 1 -13.34 -2.89 9.56
CA MET A 1 -14.23 -1.72 9.44
C MET A 1 -15.63 -2.27 9.38
N LEU A 2 -16.38 -2.15 10.47
CA LEU A 2 -17.82 -2.46 10.45
C LEU A 2 -18.51 -1.16 10.00
N LEU A 3 -19.24 -1.23 8.90
CA LEU A 3 -20.14 -0.17 8.47
C LEU A 3 -21.55 -0.69 8.68
N SER A 4 -22.27 -0.09 9.62
CA SER A 4 -23.72 -0.28 9.72
C SER A 4 -24.33 0.61 8.64
N LEU A 5 -24.77 0.02 7.55
CA LEU A 5 -25.39 0.76 6.45
C LEU A 5 -26.88 0.94 6.77
N ASP A 6 -27.22 1.98 7.53
CA ASP A 6 -28.58 2.51 7.48
C ASP A 6 -28.74 3.26 6.16
N SER A 7 -29.79 2.89 5.42
CA SER A 7 -30.07 3.31 4.05
C SER A 7 -30.26 4.82 3.90
N LYS A 8 -29.19 5.56 3.58
CA LYS A 8 -29.26 6.94 3.05
C LYS A 8 -28.36 7.09 1.82
N PRO A 9 -28.72 7.96 0.85
CA PRO A 9 -27.96 8.17 -0.36
C PRO A 9 -26.75 9.08 -0.08
N VAL A 10 -25.68 8.52 0.49
CA VAL A 10 -24.51 9.27 0.96
C VAL A 10 -23.43 9.40 -0.13
N PHE A 11 -23.45 8.54 -1.16
CA PHE A 11 -22.32 8.40 -2.08
C PHE A 11 -22.27 9.35 -3.28
N SER A 12 -23.33 10.11 -3.61
CA SER A 12 -23.32 10.97 -4.81
C SER A 12 -22.52 12.25 -4.66
N ASN A 13 -22.40 12.81 -3.45
CA ASN A 13 -21.76 14.12 -3.23
C ASN A 13 -20.23 14.05 -3.10
N VAL A 14 -19.67 12.94 -2.62
CA VAL A 14 -18.22 12.82 -2.35
C VAL A 14 -17.39 13.03 -3.62
N PHE A 15 -17.84 12.50 -4.77
CA PHE A 15 -17.07 12.56 -6.01
C PHE A 15 -17.19 13.89 -6.76
N GLN A 16 -18.20 14.72 -6.48
CA GLN A 16 -18.37 16.01 -7.16
C GLN A 16 -17.41 17.10 -6.64
N GLN A 17 -16.84 16.93 -5.46
CA GLN A 17 -15.99 17.95 -4.82
C GLN A 17 -14.48 17.75 -5.07
N TYR A 18 -14.07 16.61 -5.63
CA TYR A 18 -12.66 16.30 -5.92
C TYR A 18 -12.38 16.31 -7.41
N GLU A 19 -11.46 17.18 -7.82
CA GLU A 19 -11.08 17.34 -9.22
C GLU A 19 -10.16 16.17 -9.63
N LEU A 20 -10.68 15.28 -10.49
CA LEU A 20 -9.87 14.26 -11.16
C LEU A 20 -9.12 14.92 -12.30
N GLN A 21 -7.83 15.21 -12.10
CA GLN A 21 -6.98 15.71 -13.16
C GLN A 21 -6.20 14.55 -13.80
N SER A 22 -6.31 14.40 -15.13
CA SER A 22 -5.31 13.63 -15.87
C SER A 22 -4.01 14.43 -15.90
N ILE A 23 -2.92 13.82 -15.44
CA ILE A 23 -1.60 14.40 -15.66
C ILE A 23 -1.15 13.94 -17.05
N ARG A 24 -1.24 14.84 -18.04
CA ARG A 24 -0.47 14.71 -19.28
C ARG A 24 0.98 15.02 -18.98
N ASN A 25 1.76 13.97 -18.74
CA ASN A 25 3.20 14.05 -18.88
C ASN A 25 3.57 13.60 -20.31
N ASP A 26 4.73 14.02 -20.82
CA ASP A 26 5.26 13.67 -22.15
C ASP A 26 5.51 12.15 -22.36
N TRP A 27 5.09 11.34 -21.39
CA TRP A 27 5.27 9.90 -21.27
C TRP A 27 3.88 9.25 -21.26
N SER A 28 3.56 8.53 -22.33
CA SER A 28 2.22 8.11 -22.83
C SER A 28 1.33 7.21 -21.94
N CYS A 29 1.14 7.50 -20.65
CA CYS A 29 0.12 6.85 -19.79
C CYS A 29 -0.62 7.89 -18.93
N ASP A 30 -1.95 7.94 -19.04
CA ASP A 30 -2.80 8.77 -18.18
C ASP A 30 -2.85 8.18 -16.77
N LEU A 31 -2.00 8.71 -15.87
CA LEU A 31 -2.06 8.38 -14.45
C LEU A 31 -3.09 9.30 -13.79
N ILE A 32 -4.21 8.74 -13.34
CA ILE A 32 -5.25 9.49 -12.63
C ILE A 32 -4.80 9.68 -11.17
N ARG A 33 -4.76 10.93 -10.72
CA ARG A 33 -4.56 11.27 -9.32
C ARG A 33 -5.79 11.98 -8.75
N PHE A 34 -6.01 11.76 -7.46
CA PHE A 34 -6.76 12.71 -6.65
C PHE A 34 -5.81 13.84 -6.26
N LEU A 35 -6.24 15.07 -6.51
CA LEU A 35 -5.75 16.25 -5.83
C LEU A 35 -6.86 16.61 -4.86
N PRO A 36 -6.71 16.40 -3.53
CA PRO A 36 -5.53 16.09 -2.67
C PRO A 36 -5.17 14.58 -2.49
N PRO A 37 -4.17 14.16 -1.65
CA PRO A 37 -3.65 12.79 -1.56
C PRO A 37 -4.72 11.70 -1.41
N LEU A 38 -4.38 10.44 -1.73
CA LEU A 38 -5.34 9.32 -1.68
C LEU A 38 -6.02 9.15 -0.30
N GLN A 39 -5.34 9.54 0.78
CA GLN A 39 -5.94 9.57 2.12
C GLN A 39 -7.15 10.50 2.19
N THR A 40 -7.21 11.57 1.40
CA THR A 40 -8.35 12.47 1.41
C THR A 40 -9.64 11.80 0.94
N LEU A 41 -9.58 10.83 0.03
CA LEU A 41 -10.75 10.03 -0.31
C LEU A 41 -11.28 9.29 0.92
N THR A 42 -10.39 8.65 1.68
CA THR A 42 -10.78 7.96 2.91
C THR A 42 -11.24 8.94 4.00
N ASP A 43 -10.64 10.12 4.09
CA ASP A 43 -11.06 11.15 5.05
C ASP A 43 -12.44 11.71 4.71
N ALA A 44 -12.74 11.88 3.41
CA ALA A 44 -14.05 12.32 2.92
C ALA A 44 -15.13 11.30 3.28
N LEU A 45 -14.88 10.01 3.00
CA LEU A 45 -15.77 8.93 3.40
C LEU A 45 -15.97 8.90 4.92
N CYS A 46 -14.90 9.07 5.71
CA CYS A 46 -15.01 9.13 7.17
C CYS A 46 -15.86 10.31 7.65
N LYS A 47 -15.78 11.47 6.98
CA LYS A 47 -16.59 12.65 7.34
C LYS A 47 -18.07 12.43 7.08
N GLU A 48 -18.41 11.79 5.97
CA GLU A 48 -19.80 11.51 5.58
C GLU A 48 -20.48 10.46 6.46
N LEU A 49 -19.76 9.41 6.88
CA LEU A 49 -20.31 8.33 7.71
C LEU A 49 -20.60 8.77 9.17
N GLY A 50 -20.09 9.91 9.62
CA GLY A 50 -20.26 10.35 11.01
C GLY A 50 -19.48 9.50 12.04
N ARG A 51 -19.45 9.98 13.30
CA ARG A 51 -18.63 9.35 14.36
C ARG A 51 -19.27 8.10 14.97
N ASP A 52 -20.59 8.02 14.98
CA ASP A 52 -21.32 6.91 15.63
C ASP A 52 -21.38 5.65 14.75
N GLU A 53 -21.31 5.81 13.42
CA GLU A 53 -21.31 4.70 12.46
C GLU A 53 -19.90 4.11 12.26
N LEU A 54 -18.85 4.94 12.41
CA LEU A 54 -17.46 4.51 12.22
C LEU A 54 -16.76 4.17 13.54
N LYS A 55 -16.80 2.88 13.90
CA LYS A 55 -16.10 2.35 15.10
C LYS A 55 -14.66 1.94 14.77
N LEU A 56 -13.72 2.83 15.08
CA LEU A 56 -12.27 2.54 15.00
C LEU A 56 -11.79 1.73 16.20
N GLN A 57 -10.66 1.03 16.06
CA GLN A 57 -10.04 0.21 17.12
C GLN A 57 -10.92 -0.92 17.69
N SER A 58 -12.05 -1.23 17.05
CA SER A 58 -12.95 -2.32 17.41
C SER A 58 -12.72 -3.53 16.49
N LYS A 59 -11.90 -4.50 16.92
CA LYS A 59 -11.68 -5.74 16.17
C LYS A 59 -12.88 -6.66 16.36
N VAL A 60 -13.46 -7.14 15.27
CA VAL A 60 -14.50 -8.18 15.30
C VAL A 60 -13.86 -9.52 15.64
N LEU A 61 -14.45 -10.21 16.62
CA LEU A 61 -13.95 -11.49 17.13
C LEU A 61 -14.90 -12.63 16.81
N GLU A 62 -16.21 -12.37 16.82
CA GLU A 62 -17.23 -13.40 16.60
C GLU A 62 -18.42 -12.85 15.81
N LEU A 63 -18.95 -13.70 14.94
CA LEU A 63 -20.21 -13.50 14.24
C LEU A 63 -21.15 -14.65 14.59
N CYS A 64 -22.33 -14.33 15.15
CA CYS A 64 -23.37 -15.32 15.39
C CYS A 64 -24.61 -15.01 14.55
N TYR A 65 -25.17 -16.04 13.92
CA TYR A 65 -26.47 -15.99 13.27
C TYR A 65 -27.50 -16.74 14.10
N SER A 66 -28.57 -16.05 14.51
CA SER A 66 -29.68 -16.62 15.27
C SER A 66 -30.91 -16.81 14.37
N CYS A 67 -31.62 -17.94 14.52
CA CYS A 67 -32.85 -18.22 13.77
C CYS A 67 -34.11 -17.95 14.59
N ASN A 68 -34.08 -16.92 15.44
CA ASN A 68 -35.29 -16.39 16.04
C ASN A 68 -36.10 -15.64 14.96
N PRO A 69 -37.42 -15.44 15.11
CA PRO A 69 -38.27 -14.81 14.09
C PRO A 69 -37.84 -13.40 13.64
N SER A 70 -36.96 -12.73 14.39
CA SER A 70 -36.14 -11.60 13.93
C SER A 70 -34.74 -12.13 13.54
N GLU A 71 -34.59 -12.63 12.31
CA GLU A 71 -33.35 -13.23 11.77
C GLU A 71 -32.17 -12.25 11.75
N ASN A 72 -31.54 -12.07 12.92
CA ASN A 72 -30.55 -11.02 13.09
C ASN A 72 -29.16 -11.63 13.30
N TRP A 73 -28.18 -11.06 12.60
CA TRP A 73 -26.77 -11.25 12.88
C TRP A 73 -26.41 -10.55 14.18
N SER A 74 -25.54 -11.16 14.97
CA SER A 74 -24.93 -10.52 16.11
C SER A 74 -23.42 -10.52 15.97
N VAL A 75 -22.81 -9.36 16.16
CA VAL A 75 -21.38 -9.12 15.99
C VAL A 75 -20.79 -8.80 17.34
N SER A 76 -19.81 -9.60 17.77
CA SER A 76 -19.03 -9.35 18.97
C SER A 76 -17.71 -8.70 18.58
N SER A 77 -17.45 -7.51 19.12
CA SER A 77 -16.21 -6.77 18.89
C SER A 77 -15.55 -6.42 20.22
N ALA A 78 -14.21 -6.32 20.22
CA ALA A 78 -13.45 -5.90 21.38
C ALA A 78 -12.62 -4.65 21.04
N PRO A 79 -12.62 -3.62 21.91
CA PRO A 79 -11.67 -2.52 21.80
C PRO A 79 -10.24 -3.05 22.01
N MET A 80 -9.28 -2.54 21.25
CA MET A 80 -7.85 -2.90 21.41
C MET A 80 -7.32 -2.75 22.85
N HIS A 81 -7.90 -1.85 23.65
CA HIS A 81 -7.42 -1.49 25.00
C HIS A 81 -8.32 -1.94 26.15
N ASN A 82 -9.47 -2.57 25.89
CA ASN A 82 -10.38 -3.02 26.94
C ASN A 82 -10.84 -4.46 26.68
N LYS A 83 -10.87 -5.31 27.72
CA LYS A 83 -11.26 -6.72 27.61
C LYS A 83 -12.78 -6.92 27.49
N GLN A 84 -13.56 -5.86 27.68
CA GLN A 84 -15.02 -5.97 27.59
C GLN A 84 -15.45 -6.02 26.12
N SER A 85 -15.97 -7.17 25.70
CA SER A 85 -16.55 -7.35 24.38
C SER A 85 -17.93 -6.71 24.32
N GLU A 86 -18.17 -5.93 23.29
CA GLU A 86 -19.48 -5.36 22.97
C GLU A 86 -20.15 -6.22 21.90
N LYS A 87 -21.45 -6.50 22.09
CA LYS A 87 -22.27 -7.28 21.16
C LYS A 87 -23.38 -6.40 20.59
N GLN A 88 -23.47 -6.33 19.27
CA GLN A 88 -24.47 -5.56 18.54
C GLN A 88 -25.22 -6.45 17.54
N SER A 89 -26.48 -6.12 17.27
CA SER A 89 -27.35 -6.86 16.34
C SER A 89 -27.57 -6.08 15.05
N PHE A 90 -27.60 -6.78 13.91
CA PHE A 90 -27.75 -6.21 12.58
C PHE A 90 -28.55 -7.17 11.69
N ASP A 91 -29.24 -6.63 10.68
CA ASP A 91 -29.98 -7.44 9.70
C ASP A 91 -29.04 -8.10 8.68
N ALA A 92 -27.91 -7.45 8.37
CA ALA A 92 -26.92 -7.94 7.40
C ALA A 92 -25.49 -7.59 7.84
N VAL A 93 -24.52 -8.38 7.37
CA VAL A 93 -23.09 -8.18 7.63
C VAL A 93 -22.31 -8.24 6.32
N ILE A 94 -21.52 -7.21 6.03
CA ILE A 94 -20.61 -7.16 4.88
C ILE A 94 -19.18 -7.44 5.37
N MET A 95 -18.56 -8.51 4.85
CA MET A 95 -17.19 -8.87 5.20
C MET A 95 -16.19 -8.23 4.24
N THR A 96 -15.41 -7.27 4.75
CA THR A 96 -14.35 -6.56 4.00
C THR A 96 -12.94 -6.84 4.52
N ALA A 97 -12.81 -7.72 5.52
CA ALA A 97 -11.53 -8.07 6.11
C ALA A 97 -10.73 -9.05 5.20
N PRO A 98 -9.38 -9.01 5.23
CA PRO A 98 -8.57 -10.02 4.55
C PRO A 98 -8.90 -11.44 5.03
N LEU A 99 -8.77 -12.43 4.15
CA LEU A 99 -9.18 -13.80 4.44
C LEU A 99 -8.45 -14.40 5.65
N CYS A 100 -7.18 -14.04 5.86
CA CYS A 100 -6.43 -14.45 7.04
C CYS A 100 -7.08 -13.97 8.34
N ASN A 101 -7.59 -12.73 8.39
CA ASN A 101 -8.31 -12.21 9.54
C ASN A 101 -9.68 -12.87 9.72
N VAL A 102 -10.38 -13.20 8.63
CA VAL A 102 -11.68 -13.89 8.69
C VAL A 102 -11.53 -15.28 9.31
N LYS A 103 -10.46 -16.00 8.99
CA LYS A 103 -10.19 -17.33 9.58
C LYS A 103 -9.94 -17.30 11.09
N GLU A 104 -9.49 -16.17 11.63
CA GLU A 104 -9.31 -15.99 13.09
C GLU A 104 -10.62 -15.73 13.82
N MET A 105 -11.69 -15.34 13.11
CA MET A 105 -12.99 -15.04 13.72
C MET A 105 -13.75 -16.32 14.02
N LYS A 106 -14.51 -16.28 15.12
CA LYS A 106 -15.44 -17.36 15.46
C LYS A 106 -16.76 -17.13 14.73
N PHE A 107 -17.30 -18.19 14.15
CA PHE A 107 -18.63 -18.18 13.54
C PHE A 107 -19.52 -19.16 14.28
N THR A 108 -20.72 -18.73 14.61
CA THR A 108 -21.72 -19.55 15.29
C THR A 108 -23.04 -19.45 14.52
N MET A 109 -23.58 -20.57 14.04
CA MET A 109 -24.89 -20.61 13.40
C MET A 109 -25.85 -21.45 14.22
N LYS A 110 -27.03 -20.91 14.57
CA LYS A 110 -28.05 -21.65 15.34
C LYS A 110 -27.50 -22.29 16.64
N GLY A 111 -26.52 -21.64 17.27
CA GLY A 111 -25.90 -22.12 18.50
C GLY A 111 -24.77 -23.15 18.32
N SER A 112 -24.47 -23.59 17.09
CA SER A 112 -23.33 -24.46 16.81
C SER A 112 -22.17 -23.70 16.12
N PRO A 113 -20.90 -24.05 16.41
CA PRO A 113 -19.76 -23.47 15.69
C PRO A 113 -19.83 -23.79 14.18
N PHE A 114 -19.64 -22.76 13.35
CA PHE A 114 -19.50 -22.90 11.91
C PHE A 114 -18.03 -22.81 11.53
N LEU A 115 -17.49 -23.90 10.99
CA LEU A 115 -16.07 -23.99 10.67
C LEU A 115 -15.79 -23.50 9.25
N LEU A 116 -14.81 -22.61 9.10
CA LEU A 116 -14.37 -22.07 7.82
C LEU A 116 -13.28 -22.90 7.14
N ASN A 117 -13.31 -24.24 7.31
CA ASN A 117 -12.29 -25.15 6.80
C ASN A 117 -12.25 -25.25 5.26
N PHE A 118 -13.34 -24.88 4.59
CA PHE A 118 -13.43 -24.82 3.13
C PHE A 118 -12.66 -23.63 2.53
N LEU A 119 -12.26 -22.64 3.34
CA LEU A 119 -11.51 -21.49 2.84
C LEU A 119 -10.05 -21.84 2.53
N PRO A 120 -9.56 -21.58 1.31
CA PRO A 120 -8.19 -21.90 0.94
C PRO A 120 -7.17 -21.09 1.75
N GLU A 121 -5.97 -21.61 1.91
CA GLU A 121 -4.86 -20.85 2.46
C GLU A 121 -4.35 -19.83 1.42
N VAL A 122 -4.35 -18.54 1.80
CA VAL A 122 -3.92 -17.45 0.93
C VAL A 122 -2.62 -16.88 1.48
N SER A 123 -1.57 -16.92 0.65
CA SER A 123 -0.25 -16.38 1.01
C SER A 123 -0.17 -14.89 0.68
N TYR A 124 0.06 -14.06 1.71
CA TYR A 124 0.31 -12.63 1.56
C TYR A 124 1.81 -12.36 1.53
N LEU A 125 2.25 -11.57 0.55
CA LEU A 125 3.66 -11.21 0.40
C LEU A 125 3.97 -9.95 1.21
N PRO A 126 4.88 -10.01 2.19
CA PRO A 126 5.23 -8.85 2.98
C PRO A 126 6.03 -7.85 2.13
N LEU A 127 5.68 -6.58 2.24
CA LEU A 127 6.27 -5.48 1.48
C LEU A 127 6.46 -4.28 2.40
N SER A 128 7.60 -3.63 2.31
CA SER A 128 7.90 -2.38 2.99
C SER A 128 8.12 -1.27 1.98
N VAL A 129 7.55 -0.10 2.29
CA VAL A 129 7.69 1.13 1.51
C VAL A 129 8.66 2.04 2.25
N ILE A 130 9.77 2.36 1.61
CA ILE A 130 10.79 3.26 2.14
C ILE A 130 10.66 4.60 1.42
N ILE A 131 10.40 5.65 2.19
CA ILE A 131 10.36 7.02 1.69
C ILE A 131 11.73 7.66 1.96
N THR A 132 12.37 8.17 0.92
CA THR A 132 13.66 8.87 1.04
C THR A 132 13.60 10.21 0.34
N THR A 133 14.35 11.17 0.88
CA THR A 133 14.47 12.51 0.33
C THR A 133 15.93 12.91 0.20
N PHE A 134 16.29 13.51 -0.93
CA PHE A 134 17.63 14.01 -1.20
C PHE A 134 17.57 15.44 -1.69
N LYS A 135 18.56 16.27 -1.35
CA LYS A 135 18.71 17.58 -1.98
C LYS A 135 18.99 17.39 -3.46
N LYS A 136 18.39 18.21 -4.33
CA LYS A 136 18.63 18.13 -5.78
C LYS A 136 20.11 18.19 -6.12
N ASP A 137 20.85 19.09 -5.48
CA ASP A 137 22.30 19.26 -5.70
C ASP A 137 23.14 18.06 -5.24
N SER A 138 22.60 17.21 -4.37
CA SER A 138 23.27 15.97 -3.94
C SER A 138 23.07 14.82 -4.92
N VAL A 139 22.12 14.93 -5.84
CA VAL A 139 21.82 13.92 -6.86
C VAL A 139 22.54 14.32 -8.14
N ARG A 140 23.69 13.67 -8.40
CA ARG A 140 24.57 14.01 -9.53
C ARG A 140 23.90 13.90 -10.89
N ARG A 141 22.96 12.97 -11.04
CA ARG A 141 22.26 12.70 -12.30
C ARG A 141 20.78 12.36 -12.05
N PRO A 142 19.88 13.35 -12.08
CA PRO A 142 18.45 13.07 -11.95
C PRO A 142 17.93 12.35 -13.20
N LEU A 143 17.37 11.15 -13.03
CA LEU A 143 16.66 10.46 -14.11
C LEU A 143 15.26 11.06 -14.26
N GLN A 144 14.88 11.40 -15.49
CA GLN A 144 13.50 11.79 -15.78
C GLN A 144 12.63 10.54 -16.00
N GLY A 145 11.44 10.53 -15.41
CA GLY A 145 10.45 9.47 -15.60
C GLY A 145 9.63 9.18 -14.35
N PHE A 146 8.81 8.13 -14.42
CA PHE A 146 7.97 7.69 -13.30
C PHE A 146 8.77 6.98 -12.20
N GLY A 147 9.85 6.30 -12.58
CA GLY A 147 10.65 5.48 -11.68
C GLY A 147 11.36 4.34 -12.39
N VAL A 148 11.83 3.38 -11.61
CA VAL A 148 12.63 2.24 -12.05
C VAL A 148 12.10 0.97 -11.40
N LEU A 149 12.06 -0.12 -12.16
CA LEU A 149 11.86 -1.48 -11.65
C LEU A 149 13.19 -2.23 -11.67
N VAL A 150 13.41 -3.06 -10.65
CA VAL A 150 14.62 -3.89 -10.54
C VAL A 150 14.23 -5.35 -10.79
N PRO A 151 14.60 -5.96 -11.92
CA PRO A 151 14.34 -7.37 -12.20
C PRO A 151 14.93 -8.32 -11.14
N SER A 152 14.42 -9.55 -11.05
CA SER A 152 14.91 -10.56 -10.09
C SER A 152 16.38 -10.93 -10.28
N LYS A 153 16.82 -11.01 -11.53
CA LYS A 153 18.21 -11.36 -11.88
C LYS A 153 19.23 -10.37 -11.32
N GLU A 154 18.84 -9.12 -11.13
CA GLU A 154 19.71 -8.05 -10.62
C GLU A 154 20.08 -8.21 -9.13
N GLN A 155 19.51 -9.18 -8.40
CA GLN A 155 19.95 -9.50 -7.03
C GLN A 155 21.42 -9.94 -6.97
N GLN A 156 21.92 -10.59 -8.03
CA GLN A 156 23.32 -10.98 -8.14
C GLN A 156 24.27 -9.78 -8.20
N ASN A 157 23.78 -8.64 -8.68
CA ASN A 157 24.50 -7.37 -8.77
C ASN A 157 24.33 -6.52 -7.50
N GLY A 158 23.70 -7.06 -6.46
CA GLY A 158 23.54 -6.42 -5.15
C GLY A 158 22.27 -5.58 -5.00
N PHE A 159 21.37 -5.55 -5.98
CA PHE A 159 20.11 -4.83 -5.88
C PHE A 159 19.04 -5.64 -5.15
N LYS A 160 18.58 -5.13 -4.01
CA LYS A 160 17.65 -5.84 -3.13
C LYS A 160 16.26 -5.21 -3.08
N THR A 161 16.06 -4.10 -3.78
CA THR A 161 14.78 -3.43 -3.94
C THR A 161 13.98 -4.06 -5.08
N LEU A 162 12.68 -3.82 -5.10
CA LEU A 162 11.79 -4.21 -6.21
C LEU A 162 11.71 -3.10 -7.26
N GLY A 163 11.82 -1.86 -6.82
CA GLY A 163 11.74 -0.67 -7.66
C GLY A 163 11.62 0.59 -6.83
N THR A 164 11.76 1.73 -7.49
CA THR A 164 11.68 3.06 -6.89
C THR A 164 10.88 3.98 -7.79
N LEU A 165 9.89 4.66 -7.22
CA LEU A 165 9.15 5.72 -7.87
C LEU A 165 9.81 7.08 -7.63
N PHE A 166 9.82 7.93 -8.65
CA PHE A 166 10.31 9.31 -8.58
C PHE A 166 9.16 10.25 -8.21
N SER A 167 8.69 10.11 -6.97
CA SER A 167 7.45 10.71 -6.47
C SER A 167 7.37 12.23 -6.66
N SER A 168 8.46 12.97 -6.41
CA SER A 168 8.47 14.44 -6.62
C SER A 168 8.55 14.85 -8.09
N MET A 169 8.92 13.95 -9.01
CA MET A 169 8.89 14.24 -10.45
C MET A 169 7.50 14.00 -11.03
N MET A 170 6.81 12.96 -10.57
CA MET A 170 5.41 12.70 -10.95
C MET A 170 4.45 13.70 -10.31
N PHE A 171 4.71 14.07 -9.06
CA PHE A 171 3.86 14.94 -8.26
C PHE A 171 4.73 15.99 -7.55
N PRO A 172 5.06 17.11 -8.23
CA PRO A 172 5.92 18.16 -7.68
C PRO A 172 5.44 18.75 -6.35
N ASP A 173 4.14 18.67 -6.09
CA ASP A 173 3.48 19.12 -4.85
C ASP A 173 3.73 18.20 -3.63
N ARG A 174 4.32 17.01 -3.81
CA ARG A 174 4.60 16.07 -2.71
C ARG A 174 5.92 16.31 -1.97
N ALA A 175 6.75 17.23 -2.44
CA ALA A 175 8.02 17.56 -1.81
C ALA A 175 8.38 19.03 -2.03
N PRO A 176 9.18 19.65 -1.12
CA PRO A 176 9.80 20.93 -1.38
C PRO A 176 10.57 20.98 -2.70
N SER A 177 10.61 22.15 -3.33
CA SER A 177 11.18 22.33 -4.67
C SER A 177 12.69 22.07 -4.76
N ASP A 178 13.41 22.08 -3.64
CA ASP A 178 14.85 21.81 -3.52
C ASP A 178 15.17 20.33 -3.24
N LEU A 179 14.15 19.47 -3.10
CA LEU A 179 14.29 18.06 -2.79
C LEU A 179 13.79 17.14 -3.92
N HIS A 180 14.39 15.96 -3.99
CA HIS A 180 13.85 14.79 -4.66
C HIS A 180 13.20 13.87 -3.63
N LEU A 181 11.98 13.40 -3.91
CA LEU A 181 11.27 12.41 -3.11
C LEU A 181 11.21 11.09 -3.87
N TYR A 182 11.70 10.03 -3.24
CA TYR A 182 11.68 8.68 -3.78
C TYR A 182 10.87 7.74 -2.90
N THR A 183 10.10 6.87 -3.55
CA THR A 183 9.30 5.83 -2.89
C THR A 183 9.81 4.47 -3.35
N THR A 184 10.58 3.81 -2.49
CA THR A 184 11.25 2.54 -2.80
C THR A 184 10.51 1.36 -2.18
N PHE A 185 10.28 0.32 -2.96
CA PHE A 185 9.60 -0.89 -2.54
C PHE A 185 10.60 -2.01 -2.24
N VAL A 186 10.47 -2.64 -1.08
CA VAL A 186 11.39 -3.67 -0.60
C VAL A 186 10.61 -4.86 -0.05
N GLY A 187 11.04 -6.07 -0.40
CA GLY A 187 10.43 -7.31 0.08
C GLY A 187 9.81 -8.12 -1.04
N GLY A 188 8.50 -8.36 -0.94
CA GLY A 188 7.76 -9.21 -1.87
C GLY A 188 8.15 -10.68 -1.77
N SER A 189 7.86 -11.45 -2.80
CA SER A 189 8.22 -12.87 -2.88
C SER A 189 9.73 -13.11 -2.86
N ARG A 190 10.51 -12.15 -3.35
CA ARG A 190 11.97 -12.25 -3.52
C ARG A 190 12.76 -12.12 -2.23
N ASN A 191 12.25 -11.36 -1.25
CA ASN A 191 12.98 -11.12 -0.01
C ASN A 191 12.04 -10.83 1.17
N LYS A 192 11.23 -11.82 1.56
CA LYS A 192 10.20 -11.67 2.61
C LYS A 192 10.76 -11.15 3.94
N GLU A 193 11.95 -11.57 4.32
CA GLU A 193 12.59 -11.16 5.57
C GLU A 193 13.07 -9.70 5.52
N LEU A 194 13.49 -9.22 4.35
CA LEU A 194 13.89 -7.83 4.20
C LEU A 194 12.71 -6.86 4.36
N ALA A 195 11.48 -7.29 4.09
CA ALA A 195 10.29 -6.50 4.39
C ALA A 195 10.13 -6.22 5.89
N LYS A 196 10.66 -7.10 6.76
CA LYS A 196 10.55 -6.99 8.23
C LYS A 196 11.78 -6.34 8.88
N ALA A 197 12.76 -5.90 8.09
CA ALA A 197 13.99 -5.33 8.62
C ALA A 197 13.75 -3.99 9.32
N SER A 198 14.44 -3.74 10.44
CA SER A 198 14.27 -2.52 11.24
C SER A 198 14.93 -1.29 10.61
N THR A 199 14.26 -0.14 10.75
CA THR A 199 14.74 1.20 10.34
C THR A 199 15.92 1.69 11.19
N TYR A 200 16.01 1.23 12.44
CA TYR A 200 17.07 1.53 13.39
C TYR A 200 17.88 0.25 13.71
N GLY A 201 19.21 0.29 13.57
CA GLY A 201 20.12 -0.58 14.33
C GLY A 201 20.67 -1.85 13.68
N ASN A 202 21.91 -1.73 13.20
CA ASN A 202 23.04 -2.68 13.28
C ASN A 202 22.76 -4.12 13.79
N HIS A 203 22.47 -5.08 12.89
CA HIS A 203 22.51 -6.51 13.20
C HIS A 203 23.50 -7.24 12.27
N ARG A 204 24.42 -8.02 12.87
CA ARG A 204 25.60 -8.67 12.26
C ARG A 204 25.35 -9.71 11.15
N GLY A 205 24.12 -9.82 10.64
CA GLY A 205 23.79 -10.68 9.51
C GLY A 205 22.58 -10.22 8.68
N GLY A 206 21.94 -9.10 9.07
CA GLY A 206 20.79 -8.54 8.35
C GLY A 206 21.19 -7.38 7.44
N LEU A 207 20.42 -7.16 6.37
CA LEU A 207 20.49 -5.88 5.68
C LEU A 207 19.89 -4.82 6.61
N SER A 208 20.73 -3.98 7.22
CA SER A 208 20.25 -2.81 7.95
C SER A 208 19.49 -1.90 6.98
N VAL A 209 18.53 -1.10 7.47
CA VAL A 209 17.89 -0.11 6.61
C VAL A 209 18.89 0.91 6.05
N GLY A 210 20.00 1.21 6.71
CA GLY A 210 21.12 1.93 6.08
C GLY A 210 21.71 1.21 4.86
N LYS A 211 21.79 -0.13 4.89
CA LYS A 211 22.14 -0.96 3.72
C LYS A 211 21.00 -1.06 2.70
N ALA A 212 19.73 -0.98 3.10
CA ALA A 212 18.58 -0.97 2.19
C ALA A 212 18.41 0.38 1.48
N ILE A 213 18.58 1.49 2.20
CA ILE A 213 18.63 2.86 1.69
C ILE A 213 19.85 3.00 0.80
N SER A 214 21.05 2.63 1.25
CA SER A 214 22.23 2.67 0.37
C SER A 214 22.12 1.68 -0.79
N SER A 215 21.40 0.56 -0.66
CA SER A 215 21.07 -0.31 -1.79
C SER A 215 20.07 0.34 -2.73
N GLY A 216 19.09 1.10 -2.23
CA GLY A 216 18.17 1.89 -3.05
C GLY A 216 18.85 3.05 -3.76
N CYS A 217 19.75 3.76 -3.09
CA CYS A 217 20.62 4.78 -3.69
C CYS A 217 21.55 4.16 -4.73
N LYS A 218 22.25 3.07 -4.39
CA LYS A 218 23.10 2.33 -5.34
C LYS A 218 22.31 1.75 -6.50
N ALA A 219 21.06 1.32 -6.27
CA ALA A 219 20.13 0.89 -7.31
C ALA A 219 19.80 2.02 -8.28
N ALA A 220 19.46 3.19 -7.74
CA ALA A 220 19.27 4.38 -8.57
C ALA A 220 20.56 4.72 -9.33
N ASP A 221 21.71 4.78 -8.65
CA ASP A 221 23.02 5.13 -9.24
C ASP A 221 23.49 4.14 -10.32
N LEU A 222 23.27 2.85 -10.14
CA LEU A 222 23.69 1.85 -11.12
C LEU A 222 22.71 1.71 -12.28
N VAL A 223 21.41 1.94 -12.06
CA VAL A 223 20.45 2.05 -13.18
C VAL A 223 20.78 3.27 -14.04
N ILE A 224 21.17 4.39 -13.42
CA ILE A 224 21.75 5.54 -14.11
C ILE A 224 22.97 5.11 -14.95
N SER A 225 23.92 4.38 -14.35
CA SER A 225 25.13 3.94 -15.04
C SER A 225 24.90 2.96 -16.20
N TYR A 226 23.91 2.07 -16.10
CA TYR A 226 23.61 1.08 -17.13
C TYR A 226 22.95 1.70 -18.38
N LEU A 227 22.03 2.65 -18.17
CA LEU A 227 21.37 3.37 -19.27
C LEU A 227 22.36 4.20 -20.09
N GLU A 228 23.40 4.73 -19.46
CA GLU A 228 24.48 5.46 -20.14
C GLU A 228 25.33 4.53 -21.03
N TYR A 229 25.62 3.32 -20.57
CA TYR A 229 26.36 2.33 -21.35
C TYR A 229 25.62 1.94 -22.64
N SER A 230 24.30 1.69 -22.55
CA SER A 230 23.47 1.36 -23.72
C SER A 230 23.27 2.54 -24.69
N SER A 231 23.50 3.78 -24.26
CA SER A 231 23.40 4.98 -25.11
C SER A 231 24.65 5.19 -25.97
N HIS A 232 25.78 4.58 -25.63
CA HIS A 232 27.05 4.71 -26.36
C HIS A 232 27.26 3.64 -27.44
N ASP A 233 26.40 2.61 -27.51
CA ASP A 233 26.57 1.48 -28.44
C ASP A 233 25.73 1.62 -29.73
N LYS A 234 25.15 2.80 -29.98
CA LYS A 234 24.58 3.15 -31.29
C LYS A 234 25.46 4.19 -31.99
N MET A 235 26.53 3.72 -32.63
CA MET A 235 26.97 4.14 -33.98
C MET A 235 28.16 3.26 -34.44
N PRO A 236 28.00 2.56 -35.58
CA PRO A 236 29.02 2.61 -36.62
C PRO A 236 28.49 3.47 -37.77
N ASN A 237 29.25 4.53 -38.08
CA ASN A 237 29.05 5.39 -39.25
C ASN A 237 28.84 4.56 -40.53
N GLU A 238 27.70 4.76 -41.19
CA GLU A 238 27.58 4.54 -42.63
C GLU A 238 28.50 5.53 -43.35
N LYS A 239 29.36 5.02 -44.25
CA LYS A 239 30.12 5.85 -45.19
C LYS A 239 29.19 6.21 -46.36
N PRO A 240 29.12 7.48 -46.80
CA PRO A 240 28.45 7.79 -48.05
C PRO A 240 29.28 7.30 -49.24
N CYS A 241 28.59 6.75 -50.25
CA CYS A 241 29.13 6.52 -51.59
C CYS A 241 29.51 7.83 -52.29
#